data_AF-A0A392RBV4-F1
#
_entry.id   AF-A0A392RBV4-F1
#
_cell.length_a   1.000
_cell.length_b   1.000
_cell.length_c   1.000
_cell.angle_alpha   90.00
_cell.angle_beta   90.00
_cell.angle_gamma   90.00
#
_symmetry.space_group_name_H-M   'P 1'
#
loop_
_entity.id
_entity.type
_entity.pdbx_description
1 polymer ?
#
loop_
_entity_poly.entity_id
_entity_poly.type
_entity_poly.pdbx_seq_one_letter_code
_entity_poly.pdbx_strand_id
1 'polypeptide(L)'
;HNALKLSLKSQQQQTIKQGGANVIDTANMDPREEFQDRRVSPIEELEQVQIGEEPHQKINLGMVLLPTEKARIMKILKENVDLFTWKPSDMPGINENVITHKLSISPDIKPIAQKKRK
;
A
#
# COMPACT_ATOMS: atom_id res chain seq x y z
N HIS A 1 6.03 42.05 13.43
CA HIS A 1 4.85 41.24 13.78
C HIS A 1 5.00 39.86 13.15
N ASN A 2 5.66 38.93 13.84
CA ASN A 2 5.70 37.50 13.48
C ASN A 2 6.25 36.76 14.71
N ALA A 3 5.36 36.52 15.65
CA ALA A 3 5.54 35.63 16.77
C ALA A 3 4.12 35.17 17.14
N LEU A 4 3.97 33.95 17.64
CA LEU A 4 2.71 33.25 17.93
C LEU A 4 2.20 32.35 16.81
N LYS A 5 2.98 31.31 16.48
CA LYS A 5 2.45 29.94 16.35
C LYS A 5 3.58 28.91 16.45
N LEU A 6 4.24 28.91 17.60
CA LEU A 6 5.18 27.88 18.07
C LEU A 6 4.95 27.71 19.57
N SER A 7 3.80 27.13 19.93
CA SER A 7 3.56 26.60 21.28
C SER A 7 2.21 25.90 21.27
N LEU A 8 2.21 24.58 21.10
CA LEU A 8 1.16 23.65 21.57
C LEU A 8 1.57 22.20 21.21
N LYS A 9 2.81 21.84 21.54
CA LYS A 9 3.27 20.44 21.63
C LYS A 9 4.23 20.29 22.80
N SER A 10 3.74 20.53 24.01
CA SER A 10 4.44 20.12 25.23
C SER A 10 3.47 20.18 26.41
N GLN A 11 3.48 19.12 27.24
CA GLN A 11 2.79 18.94 28.53
C GLN A 11 1.33 18.44 28.39
N GLN A 12 0.88 17.26 28.87
CA GLN A 12 1.20 16.39 30.03
C GLN A 12 0.68 14.95 29.71
N GLN A 13 1.09 13.81 30.26
CA GLN A 13 1.95 13.44 31.40
C GLN A 13 2.32 11.94 31.27
N GLN A 14 3.52 11.58 31.74
CA GLN A 14 3.99 10.21 31.94
C GLN A 14 3.30 9.55 33.14
N THR A 15 2.98 8.24 33.03
CA THR A 15 3.17 7.30 34.15
C THR A 15 3.84 6.03 33.63
N ILE A 16 4.97 5.67 34.22
CA ILE A 16 5.70 4.41 33.98
C ILE A 16 5.23 3.42 35.05
N LYS A 17 4.70 2.25 34.64
CA LYS A 17 4.71 1.02 35.45
C LYS A 17 5.02 -0.19 34.55
N GLN A 18 5.72 -1.13 35.18
CA GLN A 18 6.61 -2.15 34.62
C GLN A 18 5.93 -3.31 33.88
N GLY A 19 6.67 -3.92 32.94
CA GLY A 19 6.66 -5.36 32.70
C GLY A 19 6.04 -5.84 31.37
N GLY A 20 6.88 -6.39 30.48
CA GLY A 20 6.48 -7.39 29.48
C GLY A 20 6.32 -6.91 28.05
N ALA A 21 7.14 -7.49 27.15
CA ALA A 21 7.06 -7.51 25.69
C ALA A 21 7.10 -6.15 24.96
N ASN A 22 8.25 -5.85 24.34
CA ASN A 22 8.32 -4.93 23.21
C ASN A 22 7.46 -5.52 22.08
N VAL A 23 6.21 -5.11 21.99
CA VAL A 23 5.39 -5.29 20.79
C VAL A 23 5.98 -4.35 19.75
N ILE A 24 6.83 -4.89 18.88
CA ILE A 24 7.16 -4.22 17.62
C ILE A 24 5.82 -4.06 16.92
N ASP A 25 5.41 -2.82 16.64
CA ASP A 25 4.18 -2.54 15.92
C ASP A 25 4.29 -3.11 14.50
N THR A 26 3.92 -4.39 14.35
CA THR A 26 4.04 -5.14 13.09
C THR A 26 3.14 -4.57 11.99
N ALA A 27 2.23 -3.65 12.33
CA ALA A 27 1.37 -2.97 11.38
C ALA A 27 2.17 -2.04 10.44
N ASN A 28 3.39 -1.64 10.82
CA ASN A 28 4.21 -0.75 10.03
C ASN A 28 5.54 -1.40 9.58
N MET A 29 5.43 -2.57 8.93
CA MET A 29 6.52 -3.14 8.13
C MET A 29 6.35 -2.76 6.66
N ASP A 30 6.11 -1.49 6.35
CA ASP A 30 6.35 -1.04 4.98
C ASP A 30 7.87 -0.78 4.83
N PRO A 31 8.65 -1.66 4.17
CA PRO A 31 10.09 -1.45 3.98
C PRO A 31 10.40 -0.17 3.17
N ARG A 32 9.37 0.48 2.61
CA ARG A 32 9.47 1.78 1.94
C ARG A 32 9.40 2.97 2.91
N GLU A 33 9.22 2.76 4.22
CA GLU A 33 9.30 3.85 5.20
C GLU A 33 10.71 4.40 5.37
N GLU A 34 11.72 3.53 5.28
CA GLU A 34 13.14 3.93 5.35
C GLU A 34 13.54 4.90 4.23
N PHE A 35 12.75 4.96 3.15
CA PHE A 35 12.99 5.80 1.98
C PHE A 35 11.94 6.91 1.78
N GLN A 36 11.22 7.31 2.83
CA GLN A 36 10.23 8.39 2.74
C GLN A 36 10.83 9.68 2.15
N ASP A 37 12.08 10.01 2.51
CA ASP A 37 12.81 11.19 2.00
C ASP A 37 13.09 11.15 0.49
N ARG A 38 12.99 9.97 -0.14
CA ARG A 38 13.16 9.79 -1.60
C ARG A 38 11.84 9.72 -2.36
N ARG A 39 10.70 9.84 -1.68
CA ARG A 39 9.40 9.80 -2.34
C ARG A 39 9.18 11.09 -3.12
N VAL A 40 8.94 10.95 -4.41
CA VAL A 40 8.48 12.08 -5.24
C VAL A 40 7.03 12.37 -4.90
N SER A 41 6.74 13.63 -4.57
CA SER A 41 5.36 14.10 -4.51
C SER A 41 4.82 14.29 -5.93
N PRO A 42 3.51 14.10 -6.14
CA PRO A 42 2.88 14.48 -7.40
C PRO A 42 3.24 15.94 -7.76
N ILE A 43 3.59 16.18 -9.02
CA ILE A 43 3.90 17.52 -9.53
C ILE A 43 2.64 18.40 -9.53
N GLU A 44 1.48 17.77 -9.72
CA GLU A 44 0.17 18.41 -9.77
C GLU A 44 -0.67 18.03 -8.56
N GLU A 45 -1.58 18.92 -8.18
CA GLU A 45 -2.62 18.62 -7.22
C GLU A 45 -3.58 17.57 -7.78
N LEU A 46 -4.01 16.67 -6.89
CA LEU A 46 -4.88 15.56 -7.24
C LEU A 46 -6.24 15.73 -6.55
N GLU A 47 -7.29 15.41 -7.29
CA GLU A 47 -8.67 15.35 -6.80
C GLU A 47 -9.09 13.88 -6.64
N GLN A 48 -9.68 13.56 -5.49
CA GLN A 48 -10.20 12.23 -5.25
C GLN A 48 -11.60 12.08 -5.86
N VAL A 49 -11.79 11.06 -6.69
CA VAL A 49 -13.04 10.78 -7.39
C VAL A 49 -13.49 9.35 -7.09
N GLN A 50 -14.79 9.17 -6.85
CA GLN A 50 -15.40 7.86 -6.65
C GLN A 50 -15.75 7.22 -7.99
N ILE A 51 -15.29 5.99 -8.20
CA ILE A 51 -15.54 5.21 -9.43
C ILE A 51 -16.34 3.94 -9.19
N GLY A 52 -16.39 3.43 -7.96
CA GLY A 52 -17.21 2.27 -7.61
C GLY A 52 -18.39 2.60 -6.69
N GLU A 53 -19.18 1.57 -6.38
CA GLU A 53 -20.36 1.67 -5.51
C GLU A 53 -19.94 1.89 -4.05
N GLU A 54 -18.86 1.23 -3.63
CA GLU A 54 -18.40 1.27 -2.25
C GLU A 54 -17.61 2.55 -1.94
N PRO A 55 -17.69 3.10 -0.71
CA PRO A 55 -17.03 4.36 -0.36
C PRO A 55 -15.50 4.36 -0.50
N HIS A 56 -14.88 3.18 -0.48
CA HIS A 56 -13.42 3.01 -0.59
C HIS A 56 -12.96 2.88 -2.05
N GLN A 57 -13.87 2.73 -3.02
CA GLN A 57 -13.56 2.59 -4.45
C GLN A 57 -13.35 3.95 -5.10
N LYS A 58 -12.29 4.63 -4.65
CA LYS A 58 -11.91 5.98 -5.05
C LYS A 58 -10.51 5.99 -5.65
N ILE A 59 -10.28 6.92 -6.57
CA ILE A 59 -8.99 7.14 -7.22
C ILE A 59 -8.63 8.63 -7.22
N ASN A 60 -7.36 8.94 -7.44
CA ASN A 60 -6.87 10.30 -7.55
C ASN A 60 -6.63 10.66 -9.02
N LEU A 61 -7.17 11.79 -9.47
CA LEU A 61 -6.98 12.34 -10.82
C LEU A 61 -6.32 13.71 -10.74
N GLY A 62 -5.48 14.04 -11.71
CA GLY A 62 -4.87 15.38 -11.80
C GLY A 62 -5.93 16.47 -11.97
N MET A 63 -5.78 17.58 -11.25
CA MET A 63 -6.71 18.71 -11.32
C MET A 63 -6.59 19.52 -12.63
N VAL A 64 -5.48 19.37 -13.36
CA VAL A 64 -5.18 20.12 -14.60
C VAL A 64 -5.79 19.45 -15.85
N LEU A 65 -6.55 18.36 -15.69
CA LEU A 65 -7.21 17.68 -16.81
C LEU A 65 -8.33 18.52 -17.43
N LEU A 66 -8.42 18.51 -18.77
CA LEU A 66 -9.57 19.12 -19.45
C LEU A 66 -10.86 18.38 -19.05
N PRO A 67 -12.01 19.07 -18.94
CA PRO A 67 -13.26 18.43 -18.56
C PRO A 67 -13.65 17.24 -19.45
N THR A 68 -13.35 17.32 -20.75
CA THR A 68 -13.60 16.25 -21.72
C THR A 68 -12.70 15.03 -21.50
N GLU A 69 -11.44 15.25 -21.11
CA GLU A 69 -10.48 14.19 -20.79
C GLU A 69 -10.83 13.53 -19.46
N LYS A 70 -11.13 14.34 -18.43
CA LYS A 70 -11.60 13.85 -17.13
C LYS A 70 -12.82 12.96 -17.29
N ALA A 71 -13.81 13.39 -18.08
CA ALA A 71 -15.01 12.59 -18.34
C ALA A 71 -14.69 11.26 -19.07
N ARG A 72 -13.80 11.29 -20.07
CA ARG A 72 -13.38 10.09 -20.81
C ARG A 72 -12.65 9.10 -19.90
N ILE A 73 -11.72 9.57 -19.09
CA ILE A 73 -10.96 8.77 -18.13
C ILE A 73 -11.92 8.18 -17.10
N MET A 74 -12.80 8.99 -16.52
CA MET A 74 -13.78 8.54 -15.53
C MET A 74 -14.71 7.46 -16.10
N LYS A 75 -15.13 7.59 -17.36
CA LYS A 75 -15.93 6.57 -18.04
C LYS A 75 -15.20 5.23 -18.11
N ILE A 76 -13.97 5.23 -18.63
CA ILE A 76 -13.16 4.00 -18.77
C ILE A 76 -12.94 3.34 -17.40
N LEU A 77 -12.61 4.12 -16.38
CA LEU A 77 -12.35 3.59 -15.04
C LEU A 77 -13.60 2.99 -14.39
N LYS A 78 -14.77 3.60 -14.60
CA LYS A 78 -16.06 3.07 -14.12
C LYS A 78 -16.45 1.78 -14.84
N GLU A 79 -16.21 1.70 -16.15
CA GLU A 79 -16.47 0.50 -16.95
C GLU A 79 -15.57 -0.68 -16.58
N ASN A 80 -14.45 -0.43 -15.90
CA ASN A 80 -13.45 -1.44 -15.52
C ASN A 80 -13.20 -1.47 -13.99
N VAL A 81 -14.21 -1.11 -13.19
CA VAL A 81 -14.09 -1.02 -11.73
C VAL A 81 -13.73 -2.37 -11.08
N ASP A 82 -14.11 -3.46 -11.73
CA ASP A 82 -13.88 -4.86 -11.36
C ASP A 82 -12.45 -5.33 -11.61
N LEU A 83 -11.67 -4.62 -12.45
CA LEU A 83 -10.26 -4.93 -12.69
C LEU A 83 -9.33 -4.45 -11.57
N PHE A 84 -9.85 -3.66 -10.62
CA PHE A 84 -9.09 -3.17 -9.48
C PHE A 84 -9.22 -4.10 -8.27
N THR A 85 -8.11 -4.28 -7.57
CA THR A 85 -8.07 -5.00 -6.29
C THR A 85 -8.25 -4.00 -5.15
N TRP A 86 -9.48 -3.82 -4.68
CA TRP A 86 -9.82 -2.83 -3.66
C TRP A 86 -9.47 -3.27 -2.25
N LYS A 87 -9.59 -4.57 -1.99
CA LYS A 87 -9.15 -5.25 -0.77
C LYS A 87 -8.24 -6.42 -1.12
N PRO A 88 -7.36 -6.88 -0.20
CA PRO A 88 -6.47 -8.01 -0.47
C PRO A 88 -7.17 -9.28 -0.94
N SER A 89 -8.44 -9.49 -0.56
CA SER A 89 -9.23 -10.63 -1.01
C SER A 89 -9.72 -10.55 -2.45
N ASP A 90 -9.65 -9.40 -3.12
CA ASP A 90 -10.00 -9.23 -4.54
C ASP A 90 -8.86 -9.68 -5.47
N MET A 91 -7.71 -10.10 -4.93
CA MET A 91 -6.60 -10.67 -5.67
C MET A 91 -6.66 -12.19 -5.53
N PRO A 92 -7.47 -12.91 -6.34
CA PRO A 92 -7.31 -14.34 -6.44
C PRO A 92 -5.89 -14.56 -6.99
N GLY A 93 -5.07 -15.28 -6.22
CA GLY A 93 -3.74 -15.64 -6.68
C GLY A 93 -3.79 -16.29 -8.08
N ILE A 94 -2.68 -16.25 -8.79
CA ILE A 94 -2.60 -16.92 -10.09
C ILE A 94 -2.79 -18.42 -9.85
N ASN A 95 -3.66 -19.06 -10.64
CA ASN A 95 -3.95 -20.48 -10.53
C ASN A 95 -2.64 -21.27 -10.50
N GLU A 96 -2.47 -22.14 -9.49
CA GLU A 96 -1.26 -22.93 -9.31
C GLU A 96 -0.91 -23.70 -10.58
N ASN A 97 -1.88 -24.23 -11.32
CA ASN A 97 -1.64 -24.94 -12.58
C ASN A 97 -1.01 -24.07 -13.68
N VAL A 98 -1.09 -22.74 -13.57
CA VAL A 98 -0.52 -21.76 -14.49
C VAL A 98 0.88 -21.32 -14.05
N ILE A 99 1.13 -21.18 -12.75
CA ILE A 99 2.43 -20.72 -12.20
C ILE A 99 3.36 -21.85 -11.75
N THR A 100 2.86 -23.08 -11.62
CA THR A 100 3.68 -24.22 -11.22
C THR A 100 4.52 -24.69 -12.40
N HIS A 101 5.78 -24.27 -12.39
CA HIS A 101 6.80 -24.96 -13.16
C HIS A 101 7.23 -26.21 -12.39
N LYS A 102 6.90 -27.38 -12.94
CA LYS A 102 7.37 -28.66 -12.39
C LYS A 102 8.87 -28.78 -12.64
N LEU A 103 9.67 -28.74 -11.59
CA LEU A 103 11.10 -29.04 -11.68
C LEU A 103 11.25 -30.53 -12.04
N SER A 104 11.97 -30.83 -13.13
CA SER A 104 12.28 -32.21 -13.49
C SER A 104 13.41 -32.71 -12.59
N ILE A 105 13.04 -33.29 -11.45
CA ILE A 105 13.97 -33.90 -10.49
C ILE A 105 13.88 -35.41 -10.65
N SER A 106 15.03 -36.10 -10.70
CA SER A 106 15.04 -37.57 -10.66
C SER A 106 14.45 -38.05 -9.32
N PRO A 107 13.50 -39.00 -9.32
CA PRO A 107 12.89 -39.53 -8.10
C PRO A 107 13.90 -40.23 -7.18
N ASP A 108 15.06 -40.60 -7.71
CA ASP A 108 16.12 -41.30 -6.97
C ASP A 108 16.99 -40.35 -6.12
N ILE A 109 16.84 -39.03 -6.28
CA ILE A 109 17.65 -38.03 -5.59
C ILE A 109 16.99 -37.67 -4.25
N LYS A 110 17.74 -37.85 -3.15
CA LYS A 110 17.30 -37.46 -1.81
C LYS A 110 17.29 -35.93 -1.64
N PRO A 111 16.26 -35.35 -1.01
CA PRO A 111 16.23 -33.92 -0.71
C PRO A 111 17.33 -33.53 0.28
N ILE A 112 17.94 -32.36 0.08
CA ILE A 112 19.02 -31.82 0.92
C ILE A 112 18.48 -30.65 1.74
N ALA A 113 18.59 -30.71 3.07
CA ALA A 113 18.24 -29.61 3.95
C ALA A 113 19.41 -28.61 4.08
N GLN A 114 19.25 -27.40 3.54
CA GLN A 114 20.24 -26.32 3.71
C GLN A 114 19.99 -25.52 4.99
N LYS A 115 21.04 -25.29 5.78
CA LYS A 115 20.96 -24.41 6.97
C LYS A 115 20.80 -22.95 6.55
N LYS A 116 19.96 -22.21 7.28
CA LYS A 116 19.82 -20.75 7.12
C LYS A 116 21.19 -20.08 7.31
N ARG A 117 21.54 -19.13 6.45
CA ARG A 117 22.75 -18.31 6.62
C ARG A 117 22.60 -17.44 7.87
N LYS A 118 23.70 -17.29 8.64
CA LYS A 118 23.79 -16.37 9.78
C LYS A 118 23.77 -14.93 9.31
#